data_AF-A0A960ZRL1-F1
#
_entry.id   AF-A0A960ZRL1-F1
#
_cell.length_a   1.000
_cell.length_b   1.000
_cell.length_c   1.000
_cell.angle_alpha   90.00
_cell.angle_beta   90.00
_cell.angle_gamma   90.00
#
_symmetry.space_group_name_H-M   'P 1'
#
loop_
_entity.id
_entity.type
_entity.pdbx_description
1 polymer ?
#
loop_
_entity_poly.entity_id
_entity_poly.type
_entity_poly.pdbx_seq_one_letter_code
_entity_poly.pdbx_strand_id
1 'polypeptide(L)' 'MKNKDMALVINTPSGKNPREDEIKIRTAAMQNRIPIMTTLRGADAALRAIKSLQGSEVQVRALQEYHS' A
#
# COMPACT_ATOMS: atom_id res chain seq x y z
N MET A 1 10.60 4.95 -13.09
CA MET A 1 10.31 5.61 -11.79
C MET A 1 11.35 6.68 -11.46
N LYS A 2 11.87 7.40 -12.47
CA LYS A 2 13.17 8.08 -12.42
C LYS A 2 13.13 9.47 -11.74
N ASN A 3 11.94 10.00 -11.45
CA ASN A 3 11.76 11.38 -10.97
C ASN A 3 11.29 11.50 -9.51
N LYS A 4 11.19 10.39 -8.76
CA LYS A 4 10.69 10.39 -7.36
C LYS A 4 9.27 10.96 -7.12
N ASP A 5 8.52 11.29 -8.17
CA ASP A 5 7.16 11.84 -8.06
C ASP A 5 6.09 10.80 -7.60
N MET A 6 6.46 9.53 -7.45
CA MET A 6 5.53 8.47 -7.07
C MET A 6 5.64 8.12 -5.59
N ALA A 7 4.55 8.31 -4.86
CA ALA A 7 4.42 7.96 -3.45
C ALA A 7 3.90 6.52 -3.21
N LEU A 8 3.22 5.91 -4.19
CA LEU A 8 2.62 4.57 -4.09
C LEU A 8 2.41 3.95 -5.47
N VAL A 9 2.60 2.63 -5.60
CA VAL A 9 2.25 1.84 -6.78
C VAL A 9 1.13 0.84 -6.44
N ILE A 10 0.12 0.75 -7.30
CA ILE A 10 -0.89 -0.33 -7.26
C ILE A 10 -0.66 -1.21 -8.49
N ASN A 11 -0.17 -2.43 -8.28
CA ASN A 11 0.16 -3.40 -9.32
C ASN A 11 -0.67 -4.66 -9.10
N THR A 12 -1.86 -4.72 -9.67
CA THR A 12 -2.82 -5.82 -9.47
C THR A 12 -2.67 -6.87 -10.56
N PRO A 13 -1.81 -7.90 -10.39
CA PRO A 13 -1.63 -8.93 -11.39
C PRO A 13 -2.94 -9.71 -11.58
N SER A 14 -3.19 -10.15 -12.81
CA SER A 14 -4.34 -11.00 -13.14
C SER A 14 -3.89 -12.42 -13.50
N GLY A 15 -4.47 -13.44 -12.87
CA GLY A 15 -4.18 -14.85 -13.15
C GLY A 15 -3.15 -15.49 -12.22
N LYS A 16 -2.87 -16.80 -12.41
CA LYS A 16 -1.93 -17.57 -11.58
C LYS A 16 -0.46 -17.20 -11.82
N ASN A 17 -0.13 -16.80 -13.05
CA ASN A 17 1.23 -16.43 -13.43
C ASN A 17 1.26 -14.93 -13.70
N PRO A 18 2.00 -14.14 -12.89
CA PRO A 18 2.15 -12.72 -13.16
C PRO A 18 2.88 -12.52 -14.49
N ARG A 19 2.44 -11.52 -15.26
CA ARG A 19 3.09 -11.13 -16.51
C ARG A 19 4.48 -10.58 -16.22
N GLU A 20 5.40 -10.72 -17.18
CA GLU A 20 6.76 -10.18 -17.03
C GLU A 20 6.77 -8.69 -16.63
N ASP A 21 5.85 -7.90 -17.18
CA ASP A 21 5.77 -6.48 -16.89
C ASP A 21 5.31 -6.20 -15.46
N GLU A 22 4.45 -7.04 -14.89
CA GLU A 22 4.03 -6.94 -13.49
C GLU A 22 5.21 -7.23 -12.54
N ILE A 23 6.10 -8.15 -12.94
CA ILE A 23 7.36 -8.42 -12.21
C ILE A 23 8.30 -7.22 -12.33
N LYS A 24 8.50 -6.67 -13.53
CA LYS A 24 9.36 -5.49 -13.76
C LYS A 24 8.89 -4.29 -12.95
N ILE A 25 7.58 -4.01 -12.92
CA ILE A 25 6.99 -2.92 -12.13
C ILE A 25 7.26 -3.11 -10.64
N ARG A 26 7.02 -4.33 -10.12
CA ARG A 26 7.27 -4.66 -8.71
C ARG A 26 8.75 -4.47 -8.34
N THR A 27 9.65 -5.03 -9.13
CA THR A 27 11.10 -4.91 -8.93
C THR A 27 11.52 -3.44 -8.94
N ALA A 28 11.04 -2.66 -9.90
CA ALA A 28 11.32 -1.23 -9.96
C ALA A 28 10.80 -0.47 -8.72
N ALA A 29 9.59 -0.75 -8.25
CA ALA A 29 9.04 -0.13 -7.04
C ALA A 29 9.91 -0.43 -5.80
N MET A 30 10.27 -1.70 -5.62
CA MET A 30 11.13 -2.14 -4.50
C MET A 30 12.52 -1.49 -4.56
N GLN A 31 13.17 -1.48 -5.73
CA GLN A 31 14.49 -0.87 -5.91
C GLN A 31 14.47 0.63 -5.61
N ASN A 32 13.37 1.31 -5.90
CA ASN A 32 13.21 2.75 -5.63
C ASN A 32 12.61 3.04 -4.24
N ARG A 33 12.39 2.02 -3.39
CA ARG A 33 11.76 2.13 -2.06
C ARG A 33 10.39 2.82 -2.11
N ILE A 34 9.65 2.63 -3.19
CA ILE A 34 8.29 3.12 -3.34
C ILE A 34 7.35 2.02 -2.82
N PRO A 35 6.47 2.32 -1.85
CA PRO A 35 5.45 1.38 -1.40
C PRO A 35 4.64 0.81 -2.57
N ILE A 36 4.30 -0.48 -2.50
CA ILE A 36 3.54 -1.17 -3.55
C ILE A 36 2.46 -2.05 -2.95
N MET A 37 1.27 -2.03 -3.56
CA MET A 37 0.17 -2.94 -3.24
C MET A 37 -0.18 -3.80 -4.45
N THR A 38 -0.49 -5.05 -4.18
CA THR A 38 -0.68 -6.05 -5.24
C THR A 38 -2.09 -6.60 -5.32
N THR A 39 -3.00 -6.07 -4.49
CA THR A 39 -4.41 -6.45 -4.49
C THR A 39 -5.27 -5.20 -4.40
N LEU A 40 -6.43 -5.23 -5.06
CA LEU A 40 -7.41 -4.15 -4.96
C LEU A 40 -7.94 -3.99 -3.53
N ARG A 41 -8.06 -5.09 -2.77
CA ARG A 41 -8.48 -5.06 -1.36
C ARG A 41 -7.47 -4.32 -0.49
N GLY A 42 -6.17 -4.56 -0.68
CA GLY A 42 -5.12 -3.82 0.01
C GLY A 42 -5.15 -2.33 -0.35
N ALA A 43 -5.32 -2.01 -1.64
CA ALA A 43 -5.45 -0.63 -2.09
C ALA A 43 -6.66 0.08 -1.50
N ASP A 44 -7.83 -0.57 -1.44
CA ASP A 44 -9.04 -0.03 -0.80
C ASP A 44 -8.84 0.22 0.70
N ALA A 45 -8.21 -0.74 1.41
CA ALA A 45 -7.90 -0.57 2.84
C ALA A 45 -6.98 0.63 3.08
N ALA A 46 -5.96 0.82 2.24
CA ALA A 46 -5.05 1.96 2.35
C ALA A 46 -5.73 3.29 2.03
N LEU A 47 -6.61 3.32 1.02
CA LEU A 47 -7.43 4.51 0.73
C LEU A 47 -8.27 4.90 1.94
N ARG A 48 -8.94 3.93 2.58
CA ARG A 48 -9.73 4.17 3.80
C ARG A 48 -8.86 4.67 4.95
N ALA A 49 -7.68 4.08 5.15
CA ALA A 49 -6.75 4.51 6.18
C ALA A 49 -6.27 5.96 5.95
N ILE A 50 -5.89 6.32 4.72
CA ILE A 50 -5.51 7.69 4.37
C ILE A 50 -6.66 8.66 4.64
N LYS A 51 -7.88 8.34 4.21
CA LYS A 51 -9.07 9.17 4.47
C LYS A 51 -9.33 9.34 5.97
N SER A 52 -9.17 8.28 6.76
CA SER A 52 -9.32 8.34 8.21
C SER A 52 -8.32 9.30 8.84
N LEU A 53 -7.06 9.26 8.40
CA LEU A 53 -6.00 10.14 8.92
C LEU A 53 -6.18 11.61 8.51
N GLN A 54 -6.91 11.88 7.43
CA GLN A 54 -7.23 13.25 7.00
C GLN A 54 -8.38 13.87 7.78
N GLY A 55 -9.28 13.04 8.35
CA GLY A 55 -10.49 13.51 9.04
C GLY A 55 -10.42 13.42 10.57
N SER A 56 -9.50 12.65 11.13
CA SER A 56 -9.42 12.36 12.56
C SER A 56 -7.98 12.24 13.02
N GLU A 57 -7.71 12.68 14.25
CA GLU A 57 -6.43 12.40 14.91
C GLU A 57 -6.31 10.93 15.30
N VAL A 58 -5.07 10.41 15.24
CA VAL A 58 -4.76 9.06 15.69
C VAL A 58 -4.84 9.03 17.21
N GLN A 59 -5.72 8.18 17.74
CA GLN A 59 -5.83 7.95 19.18
C GLN A 59 -4.90 6.83 19.61
N VAL A 60 -4.29 7.00 20.78
CA VAL A 60 -3.47 5.97 21.44
C VAL A 60 -4.29 5.36 22.56
N ARG A 61 -4.27 4.03 22.66
CA ARG A 61 -4.90 3.28 23.73
C ARG A 61 -3.94 2.21 24.23
N ALA A 62 -3.80 2.07 25.54
CA ALA A 62 -2.95 1.06 26.14
C ALA A 62 -3.56 -0.33 25.92
N LEU A 63 -2.72 -1.37 25.75
CA LEU A 63 -3.22 -2.72 25.50
C LEU A 63 -4.11 -3.23 26.64
N GLN A 64 -3.78 -2.86 27.88
CA GLN A 64 -4.55 -3.22 29.08
C GLN A 64 -5.99 -2.69 29.03
N GLU A 65 -6.21 -1.52 28.44
CA GLU A 65 -7.54 -0.88 28.31
C GLU A 65 -8.45 -1.63 27.32
N TYR A 66 -7.91 -2.52 26.49
CA TYR A 66 -8.71 -3.41 25.62
C TYR A 66 -9.10 -4.73 26.30
N HIS A 67 -8.39 -5.12 27.36
CA HIS A 67 -8.55 -6.40 28.05
C HIS A 67 -9.17 -6.28 29.46
N SER A 68 -9.65 -5.08 29.81
CA SER A 68 -10.40 -4.80 31.04
C SER A 68 -11.86 -5.18 30.87
#